data_AF-A0A5E7UMH6-F1
#
_entry.id   AF-A0A5E7UMH6-F1
#
_cell.length_a   1.000
_cell.length_b   1.000
_cell.length_c   1.000
_cell.angle_alpha   90.00
_cell.angle_beta   90.00
_cell.angle_gamma   90.00
#
_symmetry.space_group_name_H-M   'P 1'
#
loop_
_entity.id
_entity.type
_entity.pdbx_description
1 polymer ?
#
loop_
_entity_poly.entity_id
_entity_poly.type
_entity_poly.pdbx_seq_one_letter_code
_entity_poly.pdbx_strand_id
1 'polypeptide(L)'
;MTDVISPNGKKMSPRLTHLFVSLLLCFSCTFASATEIPIKEGMPFLSARKELLKKGWKPSISKEMQPVGTAVELKNRGIIEIERCTQGVQYCVFHYKKNKQCLGVTTTGEEVEELVIDAWDFKCQ
;
A
#
# COMPACT_ATOMS: atom_id res chain seq x y z
N MET A 1 29.79 35.37 -64.09
CA MET A 1 31.20 35.78 -64.25
C MET A 1 31.50 36.78 -63.14
N THR A 2 32.56 36.49 -62.38
CA THR A 2 33.30 37.33 -61.42
C THR A 2 32.60 37.88 -60.17
N ASP A 3 33.14 37.43 -59.04
CA ASP A 3 33.03 37.97 -57.69
C ASP A 3 33.43 39.45 -57.59
N VAL A 4 32.87 40.15 -56.60
CA VAL A 4 33.49 41.33 -55.96
C VAL A 4 33.41 41.15 -54.45
N ILE A 5 34.59 41.17 -53.82
CA ILE A 5 34.86 41.02 -52.39
C ILE A 5 34.64 42.36 -51.67
N SER A 6 34.16 42.37 -50.42
CA SER A 6 34.76 43.22 -49.39
C SER A 6 34.44 42.76 -47.96
N PRO A 7 35.44 42.73 -47.05
CA PRO A 7 35.34 42.26 -45.67
C PRO A 7 35.05 43.43 -44.72
N ASN A 8 34.30 43.18 -43.65
CA ASN A 8 34.67 43.58 -42.28
C ASN A 8 33.56 43.23 -41.30
N GLY A 9 33.92 42.35 -40.35
CA GLY A 9 33.04 41.95 -39.26
C GLY A 9 32.95 43.01 -38.17
N LYS A 10 31.73 43.16 -37.64
CA LYS A 10 31.43 43.26 -36.22
C LYS A 10 29.91 43.11 -36.04
N LYS A 11 29.48 41.97 -35.48
CA LYS A 11 28.07 41.77 -35.06
C LYS A 11 27.90 42.35 -33.65
N MET A 12 27.06 43.37 -33.54
CA MET A 12 26.46 43.83 -32.28
C MET A 12 25.08 43.16 -32.16
N SER A 13 24.82 42.39 -31.11
CA SER A 13 23.52 41.76 -30.86
C SER A 13 23.05 42.07 -29.44
N PRO A 14 21.92 42.80 -29.26
CA PRO A 14 21.27 42.96 -27.97
C PRO A 14 20.01 42.07 -27.85
N ARG A 15 19.44 42.05 -26.63
CA ARG A 15 18.20 41.38 -26.14
C ARG A 15 18.51 40.00 -25.51
N LEU A 16 18.71 39.85 -24.19
CA LEU A 16 18.08 40.44 -23.01
C LEU A 16 16.53 40.40 -23.03
N THR A 17 15.94 39.19 -23.00
CA THR A 17 14.52 38.97 -22.57
C THR A 17 14.08 37.49 -22.44
N HIS A 18 14.97 36.50 -22.21
CA HIS A 18 14.55 35.07 -22.21
C HIS A 18 15.01 34.23 -21.00
N LEU A 19 15.15 34.82 -19.80
CA LEU A 19 15.61 34.07 -18.62
C LEU A 19 14.58 33.90 -17.49
N PHE A 20 13.37 34.47 -17.59
CA PHE A 20 12.40 34.45 -16.47
C PHE A 20 11.26 33.41 -16.57
N VAL A 21 11.12 32.68 -17.69
CA VAL A 21 9.97 31.76 -17.87
C VAL A 21 10.25 30.33 -17.38
N SER A 22 11.50 29.98 -17.07
CA SER A 22 11.89 28.60 -16.73
C SER A 22 11.76 28.22 -15.25
N LEU A 23 11.34 29.13 -14.36
CA LEU A 23 11.31 28.88 -12.91
C LEU A 23 9.96 28.38 -12.36
N LEU A 24 8.94 28.22 -13.20
CA LEU A 24 7.55 27.92 -12.77
C LEU A 24 7.11 26.44 -12.95
N LEU A 25 8.01 25.52 -13.30
CA LEU A 25 7.66 24.11 -13.62
C LEU A 25 7.99 23.07 -12.54
N CYS A 26 8.27 23.45 -11.29
CA CYS A 26 8.70 22.50 -10.24
C CYS A 26 7.78 22.41 -9.00
N PHE A 27 6.56 22.98 -9.02
CA PHE A 27 5.78 23.16 -7.78
C PHE A 27 4.73 22.08 -7.43
N SER A 28 4.77 20.90 -8.03
CA SER A 28 3.85 19.83 -7.66
C SER A 28 4.54 18.48 -7.50
N CYS A 29 5.54 18.42 -6.63
CA CYS A 29 5.90 17.17 -5.96
C CYS A 29 4.76 16.79 -5.01
N THR A 30 3.78 16.04 -5.52
CA THR A 30 2.82 15.34 -4.67
C THR A 30 3.58 14.31 -3.86
N PHE A 31 3.73 14.54 -2.56
CA PHE A 31 4.34 13.58 -1.64
C PHE A 31 3.49 12.31 -1.63
N ALA A 32 4.01 11.25 -2.26
CA ALA A 32 3.43 9.91 -2.14
C ALA A 32 3.76 9.40 -0.73
N SER A 33 2.83 9.57 0.21
CA SER A 33 2.94 8.96 1.53
C SER A 33 2.68 7.46 1.39
N ALA A 34 3.74 6.66 1.45
CA ALA A 34 3.58 5.22 1.64
C ALA A 34 2.96 4.99 3.03
N THR A 35 1.74 4.47 3.08
CA THR A 35 1.12 4.09 4.35
C THR A 35 1.87 2.87 4.89
N GLU A 36 2.76 3.08 5.85
CA GLU A 36 3.39 1.98 6.59
C GLU A 36 2.31 1.19 7.34
N ILE A 37 2.24 -0.12 7.13
CA ILE A 37 1.29 -0.99 7.83
C ILE A 37 1.87 -1.34 9.21
N PRO A 38 1.09 -1.23 10.31
CA PRO A 38 1.59 -1.45 11.67
C PRO A 38 1.71 -2.94 12.04
N ILE A 39 2.14 -3.80 11.13
CA ILE A 39 2.29 -5.25 11.34
C ILE A 39 3.65 -5.72 10.82
N LYS A 40 4.09 -6.88 11.30
CA LYS A 40 5.33 -7.54 10.88
C LYS A 40 5.14 -9.05 10.95
N GLU A 41 5.93 -9.78 10.16
CA GLU A 41 6.01 -11.25 10.22
C GLU A 41 6.34 -11.71 11.65
N GLY A 42 5.72 -12.82 12.07
CA GLY A 42 5.83 -13.40 13.40
C GLY A 42 5.08 -12.66 14.52
N MET A 43 4.41 -11.53 14.23
CA MET A 43 3.58 -10.84 15.21
C MET A 43 2.33 -11.67 15.55
N PRO A 44 1.94 -11.84 16.83
CA PRO A 44 0.69 -12.51 17.18
C PRO A 44 -0.52 -11.82 16.54
N PHE A 45 -1.41 -12.58 15.93
CA PHE A 45 -2.55 -12.08 15.17
C PHE A 45 -3.43 -11.12 15.98
N LEU A 46 -3.76 -11.46 17.23
CA LEU A 46 -4.60 -10.59 18.08
C LEU A 46 -3.93 -9.24 18.38
N SER A 47 -2.60 -9.21 18.48
CA SER A 47 -1.82 -7.98 18.62
C SER A 47 -1.80 -7.17 17.32
N ALA A 48 -1.58 -7.84 16.19
CA ALA A 48 -1.61 -7.22 14.86
C ALA A 48 -2.98 -6.60 14.56
N ARG A 49 -4.06 -7.34 14.84
CA ARG A 49 -5.44 -6.88 14.72
C ARG A 49 -5.67 -5.59 15.52
N LYS A 50 -5.24 -5.56 16.78
CA LYS A 50 -5.37 -4.36 17.63
C LYS A 50 -4.70 -3.14 17.02
N GLU A 51 -3.49 -3.29 16.49
CA GLU A 51 -2.77 -2.18 15.84
C GLU A 51 -3.40 -1.74 14.52
N LEU A 52 -3.89 -2.69 13.70
CA LEU A 52 -4.64 -2.38 12.48
C LEU A 52 -5.89 -1.54 12.79
N LEU A 53 -6.71 -1.98 13.76
CA LEU A 53 -7.90 -1.25 14.20
C LEU A 53 -7.54 0.16 14.70
N LYS A 54 -6.50 0.28 15.51
CA LYS A 54 -6.00 1.57 16.01
C LYS A 54 -5.54 2.51 14.89
N LYS A 55 -5.01 1.98 13.79
CA LYS A 55 -4.62 2.75 12.59
C LYS A 55 -5.77 2.96 11.60
N GLY A 56 -7.01 2.64 11.97
CA GLY A 56 -8.21 2.91 11.18
C GLY A 56 -8.46 1.92 10.05
N TRP A 57 -7.80 0.76 10.06
CA TRP A 57 -8.21 -0.38 9.24
C TRP A 57 -9.49 -0.97 9.84
N LYS A 58 -10.48 -1.20 9.00
CA LYS A 58 -11.78 -1.74 9.41
C LYS A 58 -11.87 -3.21 9.00
N PRO A 59 -12.34 -4.11 9.88
CA PRO A 59 -12.66 -5.49 9.51
C PRO A 59 -13.61 -5.49 8.31
N SER A 60 -13.26 -6.23 7.28
CA SER A 60 -14.14 -6.44 6.14
C SER A 60 -14.80 -7.80 6.29
N ILE A 61 -16.13 -7.82 6.44
CA ILE A 61 -16.90 -9.06 6.45
C ILE A 61 -16.60 -9.82 5.15
N SER A 62 -16.10 -11.04 5.29
CA SER A 62 -15.99 -11.98 4.17
C SER A 62 -17.34 -12.62 3.88
N LYS A 63 -17.49 -13.16 2.67
CA LYS A 63 -18.66 -13.98 2.32
C LYS A 63 -18.81 -15.13 3.32
N GLU A 64 -20.05 -15.52 3.54
CA GLU A 64 -20.43 -16.54 4.52
C GLU A 64 -19.82 -17.90 4.15
N MET A 65 -18.75 -18.27 4.83
CA MET A 65 -18.26 -19.65 4.90
C MET A 65 -18.81 -20.33 6.17
N GLN A 66 -19.20 -21.59 6.03
CA GLN A 66 -19.40 -22.47 7.19
C GLN A 66 -18.03 -22.63 7.87
N PRO A 67 -17.83 -22.05 9.07
CA PRO A 67 -16.54 -22.08 9.72
C PRO A 67 -16.22 -23.50 10.20
N VAL A 68 -14.95 -23.86 10.15
CA VAL A 68 -14.43 -25.12 10.68
C VAL A 68 -13.10 -24.88 11.40
N GLY A 69 -12.74 -25.74 12.35
CA GLY A 69 -11.49 -25.61 13.12
C GLY A 69 -11.36 -24.24 13.79
N THR A 70 -10.17 -23.64 13.70
CA THR A 70 -9.81 -22.33 14.27
C THR A 70 -10.77 -21.21 13.84
N ALA A 71 -11.37 -21.28 12.65
CA ALA A 71 -12.34 -20.29 12.18
C ALA A 71 -13.61 -20.25 13.05
N VAL A 72 -14.03 -21.38 13.65
CA VAL A 72 -15.19 -21.44 14.55
C VAL A 72 -14.90 -20.61 15.80
N GLU A 73 -13.73 -20.82 16.39
CA GLU A 73 -13.34 -20.11 17.60
C GLU A 73 -13.15 -18.61 17.34
N LEU A 74 -12.47 -18.24 16.25
CA LEU A 74 -12.33 -16.85 15.84
C LEU A 74 -13.70 -16.15 15.70
N LYS A 75 -14.67 -16.81 15.06
CA LYS A 75 -16.05 -16.28 14.95
C LYS A 75 -16.74 -16.16 16.31
N ASN A 76 -16.61 -17.16 17.18
CA ASN A 76 -17.18 -17.11 18.53
C ASN A 76 -16.61 -15.96 19.37
N ARG A 77 -15.37 -15.53 19.08
CA ARG A 77 -14.73 -14.35 19.68
C ARG A 77 -15.09 -13.02 18.99
N GLY A 78 -16.00 -13.03 18.02
CA GLY A 78 -16.46 -11.84 17.30
C GLY A 78 -15.50 -11.32 16.23
N ILE A 79 -14.59 -12.15 15.75
CA ILE A 79 -13.69 -11.83 14.63
C ILE A 79 -14.45 -12.16 13.33
N ILE A 80 -14.69 -11.14 12.52
CA ILE A 80 -15.59 -11.19 11.36
C ILE A 80 -14.85 -11.01 10.03
N GLU A 81 -13.59 -10.58 10.11
CA GLU A 81 -12.69 -10.36 8.97
C GLU A 81 -12.12 -11.65 8.39
N ILE A 82 -12.51 -12.83 8.87
CA ILE A 82 -12.00 -14.13 8.42
C ILE A 82 -12.48 -14.39 7.00
N GLU A 83 -11.56 -14.47 6.04
CA GLU A 83 -11.88 -14.84 4.67
C GLU A 83 -11.91 -16.36 4.51
N ARG A 84 -10.82 -17.04 4.86
CA ARG A 84 -10.75 -18.51 4.89
C ARG A 84 -9.76 -18.97 5.93
N CYS A 85 -9.96 -20.17 6.44
CA CYS A 85 -8.93 -20.93 7.15
C CYS A 85 -8.87 -22.33 6.54
N THR A 86 -7.67 -22.86 6.35
CA THR A 86 -7.46 -24.23 5.84
C THR A 86 -7.22 -25.23 6.96
N GLN A 87 -7.65 -26.47 6.74
CA GLN A 87 -7.32 -27.59 7.61
C GLN A 87 -6.01 -28.25 7.13
N GLY A 88 -5.17 -28.72 8.06
CA GLY A 88 -3.95 -29.48 7.78
C GLY A 88 -2.69 -28.63 7.73
N VAL A 89 -2.60 -27.65 6.82
CA VAL A 89 -1.60 -26.57 6.88
C VAL A 89 -2.36 -25.36 7.41
N GLN A 90 -2.44 -25.23 8.73
CA GLN A 90 -3.32 -24.26 9.38
C GLN A 90 -2.86 -22.83 9.06
N TYR A 91 -3.48 -22.24 8.04
CA TYR A 91 -3.33 -20.83 7.71
C TYR A 91 -4.71 -20.18 7.62
N CYS A 92 -4.81 -18.96 8.13
CA CYS A 92 -6.02 -18.14 8.04
C CYS A 92 -5.72 -16.86 7.28
N VAL A 93 -6.67 -16.43 6.45
CA VAL A 93 -6.63 -15.15 5.73
C VAL A 93 -7.69 -14.22 6.30
N PHE A 94 -7.31 -12.97 6.53
CA PHE A 94 -8.17 -11.92 7.08
C PHE A 94 -8.19 -10.70 6.19
N HIS A 95 -9.35 -10.07 6.02
CA HIS A 95 -9.51 -8.89 5.17
C HIS A 95 -9.85 -7.64 5.96
N TYR A 96 -9.11 -6.56 5.67
CA TYR A 96 -9.37 -5.23 6.20
C TYR A 96 -9.52 -4.20 5.09
N LYS A 97 -10.25 -3.12 5.38
CA LYS A 97 -10.45 -1.99 4.46
C LYS A 97 -10.08 -0.68 5.11
N LYS A 98 -9.42 0.19 4.34
CA LYS A 98 -9.15 1.57 4.71
C LYS A 98 -9.18 2.44 3.45
N ASN A 99 -10.09 3.42 3.40
CA ASN A 99 -10.35 4.22 2.20
C ASN A 99 -10.64 3.31 0.99
N LYS A 100 -9.85 3.44 -0.09
CA LYS A 100 -9.95 2.59 -1.29
C LYS A 100 -9.00 1.38 -1.26
N GLN A 101 -8.26 1.18 -0.16
CA GLN A 101 -7.32 0.08 -0.02
C GLN A 101 -7.98 -1.11 0.68
N CYS A 102 -7.65 -2.30 0.20
CA CYS A 102 -7.92 -3.55 0.88
C CYS A 102 -6.59 -4.12 1.38
N LEU A 103 -6.60 -4.79 2.52
CA LEU A 103 -5.45 -5.43 3.11
C LEU A 103 -5.81 -6.88 3.41
N GLY A 104 -5.16 -7.80 2.71
CA GLY A 104 -5.18 -9.23 3.00
C GLY A 104 -4.05 -9.56 3.96
N VAL A 105 -4.38 -10.20 5.09
CA VAL A 105 -3.42 -10.64 6.11
C VAL A 105 -3.47 -12.15 6.18
N THR A 106 -2.34 -12.80 5.94
CA THR A 106 -2.18 -14.25 6.09
C THR A 106 -1.49 -14.56 7.40
N THR A 107 -1.96 -15.59 8.08
CA THR A 107 -1.42 -16.08 9.34
C THR A 107 -1.19 -17.57 9.29
N THR A 108 -0.32 -18.08 10.14
CA THR A 108 -0.08 -19.50 10.37
C THR A 108 -0.18 -19.81 11.87
N GLY A 109 -0.62 -21.02 12.22
CA GLY A 109 -0.83 -21.50 13.59
C GLY A 109 -2.10 -22.34 13.72
N GLU A 110 -2.14 -23.27 14.67
CA GLU A 110 -3.27 -24.20 14.82
C GLU A 110 -4.39 -23.60 15.67
N GLU A 111 -4.02 -22.99 16.80
CA GLU A 111 -4.97 -22.39 17.73
C GLU A 111 -4.98 -20.86 17.64
N VAL A 112 -6.06 -20.21 18.09
CA VAL A 112 -6.22 -18.75 17.98
C VAL A 112 -5.08 -17.97 18.64
N GLU A 113 -4.58 -18.47 19.77
CA GLU A 113 -3.46 -17.90 20.52
C GLU A 113 -2.12 -18.01 19.80
N GLU A 114 -1.98 -19.00 18.91
CA GLU A 114 -0.73 -19.33 18.23
C GLU A 114 -0.65 -18.69 16.84
N LEU A 115 -1.76 -18.15 16.33
CA LEU A 115 -1.78 -17.46 15.05
C LEU A 115 -0.79 -16.30 15.03
N VAL A 116 0.17 -16.35 14.12
CA VAL A 116 1.14 -15.30 13.85
C VAL A 116 1.02 -14.80 12.42
N ILE A 117 1.37 -13.53 12.19
CA ILE A 117 1.44 -12.96 10.84
C ILE A 117 2.50 -13.70 10.03
N ASP A 118 2.09 -14.24 8.88
CA ASP A 118 2.97 -14.86 7.89
C ASP A 118 3.27 -13.88 6.75
N ALA A 119 2.21 -13.28 6.18
CA ALA A 119 2.34 -12.37 5.06
C ALA A 119 1.18 -11.37 4.98
N TRP A 120 1.31 -10.35 4.14
CA TRP A 120 0.20 -9.45 3.80
C TRP A 120 0.36 -8.87 2.39
N ASP A 121 -0.76 -8.49 1.79
CA ASP A 121 -0.80 -7.78 0.53
C ASP A 121 -1.96 -6.76 0.50
N PHE A 122 -1.98 -5.90 -0.53
CA PHE A 122 -3.04 -4.91 -0.71
C PHE A 122 -4.15 -5.37 -1.67
N LYS A 123 -4.50 -6.66 -1.63
CA LYS A 123 -5.54 -7.27 -2.46
C LYS A 123 -6.52 -8.03 -1.57
N CYS A 124 -7.78 -8.04 -1.99
CA CYS A 124 -8.80 -8.91 -1.44
C CYS A 124 -9.47 -9.60 -2.63
N GLN A 125 -9.71 -10.91 -2.50
CA GLN A 125 -10.41 -11.71 -3.51
C GLN A 125 -11.92 -11.48 -3.47
#